data_AF-A0A353PX02-F1
#
_entry.id   AF-A0A353PX02-F1
#
_cell.length_a   1.000
_cell.length_b   1.000
_cell.length_c   1.000
_cell.angle_alpha   90.00
_cell.angle_beta   90.00
_cell.angle_gamma   90.00
#
_symmetry.space_group_name_H-M   'P 1'
#
loop_
_entity.id
_entity.type
_entity.pdbx_description
1 polymer ?
#
loop_
_entity_poly.entity_id
_entity_poly.type
_entity_poly.pdbx_seq_one_letter_code
_entity_poly.pdbx_strand_id
1 'polypeptide(L)'
;MSIAKSYREWGSREKSAQNAEKNRDAHEDAEGDELLQKSHVANSEESKKPTQKELVKNSGNYKAIKTKPELEKLIETILTEFSKKGREDFYLAFDTETDGLDTRKAEMLGFSLSYIKGEAFYIPLTQEGSLFSQSSIEKKDALESLAKLFYQPGLQIVMQNAKFDYQVLKTNGLKGDFQCKIFDTMVAAWILDADRGSFSFDALCASELFLETIPFSDIVPKGGSFLDVPLDQAVDYAAEDADLTLQLWKKFEKQLKTEGLLDLFLNLESPLIPILAEMEDEGIHIEKADLEAYSKELSSEIEELSKDIYDLVGHEFNIASPKQLQEVLFVERELPATKKIKTGFSTDTSVLEELREHDPIIPKLLEYRQLSKLLSTYVDALPKLADENNRIHTSFMQTGTATGRLSSRDPNLQNIPIRDEEGRKIRQAFTAPAGRSLISSDYSQIELVVLAHLSQDENLMEAFRSGADIH
;
A
#
# COMPACT_ATOMS: atom_id res chain seq x y z
N MET A 1 -0.21 11.38 -31.45
CA MET A 1 -1.49 11.83 -32.06
C MET A 1 -2.73 11.02 -31.63
N SER A 2 -2.62 9.98 -30.79
CA SER A 2 -3.80 9.20 -30.31
C SER A 2 -4.44 9.75 -29.02
N ILE A 3 -3.65 10.28 -28.09
CA ILE A 3 -4.13 10.76 -26.78
C ILE A 3 -4.93 12.07 -26.88
N ALA A 4 -4.51 13.00 -27.75
CA ALA A 4 -5.21 14.26 -27.99
C ALA A 4 -6.60 14.09 -28.64
N LYS A 5 -6.85 12.94 -29.27
CA LYS A 5 -8.15 12.62 -29.86
C LYS A 5 -9.13 12.11 -28.78
N SER A 6 -8.64 11.30 -27.84
CA SER A 6 -9.42 10.81 -26.68
C SER A 6 -9.88 11.94 -25.75
N TYR A 7 -9.03 12.94 -25.48
CA TYR A 7 -9.42 14.10 -24.66
C TYR A 7 -10.47 15.01 -25.32
N ARG A 8 -10.42 15.17 -26.64
CA ARG A 8 -11.47 15.92 -27.38
C ARG A 8 -12.79 15.17 -27.42
N GLU A 9 -12.75 13.83 -27.54
CA GLU A 9 -13.95 12.99 -27.52
C GLU A 9 -14.59 12.93 -26.12
N TRP A 10 -13.78 12.96 -25.05
CA TRP A 10 -14.26 13.04 -23.66
C TRP A 10 -14.96 14.37 -23.37
N GLY A 11 -14.34 15.51 -23.69
CA GLY A 11 -14.94 16.84 -23.50
C GLY A 11 -16.21 17.08 -24.32
N SER A 12 -16.39 16.36 -25.45
CA SER A 12 -17.63 16.39 -26.23
C SER A 12 -18.76 15.56 -25.59
N ARG A 13 -18.42 14.48 -24.86
CA ARG A 13 -19.39 13.63 -24.15
C ARG A 13 -19.91 14.30 -22.88
N GLU A 14 -19.06 15.00 -22.12
CA GLU A 14 -19.48 15.79 -20.95
C GLU A 14 -20.43 16.93 -21.31
N LYS A 15 -20.14 17.68 -22.38
CA LYS A 15 -21.04 18.75 -22.86
C LYS A 15 -22.40 18.22 -23.34
N SER A 16 -22.43 17.00 -23.86
CA SER A 16 -23.67 16.35 -24.28
C SER A 16 -24.49 15.83 -23.09
N ALA A 17 -23.82 15.34 -22.04
CA ALA A 17 -24.46 14.90 -20.80
C ALA A 17 -25.01 16.08 -19.98
N GLN A 18 -24.26 17.19 -19.87
CA GLN A 18 -24.72 18.40 -19.17
C GLN A 18 -25.89 19.10 -19.89
N ASN A 19 -25.96 19.02 -21.22
CA ASN A 19 -27.12 19.51 -21.98
C ASN A 19 -28.33 18.56 -21.88
N ALA A 20 -28.12 17.27 -21.64
CA ALA A 20 -29.21 16.31 -21.41
C ALA A 20 -29.79 16.43 -19.99
N GLU A 21 -28.98 16.79 -18.99
CA GLU A 21 -29.45 17.12 -17.63
C GLU A 21 -30.18 18.47 -17.59
N LYS A 22 -29.67 19.51 -18.27
CA LYS A 22 -30.37 20.81 -18.36
C LYS A 22 -31.72 20.76 -19.08
N ASN A 23 -31.95 19.77 -19.95
CA ASN A 23 -33.24 19.55 -20.61
C ASN A 23 -34.19 18.64 -19.80
N ARG A 24 -33.76 18.09 -18.65
CA ARG A 24 -34.63 17.34 -17.73
C ARG A 24 -35.22 18.22 -16.62
N ASP A 25 -34.58 19.33 -16.27
CA ASP A 25 -35.03 20.26 -15.21
C ASP A 25 -36.03 21.33 -15.68
N ALA A 26 -36.65 21.16 -16.86
CA ALA A 26 -37.63 22.10 -17.39
C ALA A 26 -38.89 21.38 -17.88
N HIS A 27 -39.58 20.64 -17.00
CA HIS A 27 -41.03 20.38 -17.07
C HIS A 27 -41.48 19.49 -15.89
N GLU A 28 -41.62 20.06 -14.70
CA GLU A 28 -42.49 19.51 -13.66
C GLU A 28 -43.18 20.66 -12.91
N ASP A 29 -44.35 21.04 -13.39
CA ASP A 29 -45.36 21.74 -12.59
C ASP A 29 -46.72 21.10 -12.91
N ALA A 30 -47.33 20.61 -11.83
CA ALA A 30 -48.75 20.28 -11.64
C ALA A 30 -49.34 18.99 -12.25
N GLU A 31 -50.08 18.32 -11.36
CA GLU A 31 -51.19 17.35 -11.56
C GLU A 31 -50.86 15.85 -11.61
N GLY A 32 -51.47 15.11 -10.68
CA GLY A 32 -51.91 13.74 -10.98
C GLY A 32 -51.71 12.67 -9.90
N ASP A 33 -52.02 12.95 -8.64
CA ASP A 33 -52.25 11.92 -7.63
C ASP A 33 -53.58 11.21 -7.91
N GLU A 34 -53.59 10.25 -8.85
CA GLU A 34 -54.64 9.22 -9.05
C GLU A 34 -54.32 8.38 -10.29
N LEU A 35 -53.45 7.36 -10.18
CA LEU A 35 -53.39 6.21 -11.12
C LEU A 35 -52.43 5.09 -10.64
N LEU A 36 -52.24 4.95 -9.32
CA LEU A 36 -51.59 3.78 -8.72
C LEU A 36 -52.63 2.70 -8.39
N GLN A 37 -53.26 2.12 -9.42
CA GLN A 37 -53.91 0.81 -9.37
C GLN A 37 -54.57 0.54 -10.73
N LYS A 38 -53.84 -0.15 -11.62
CA LYS A 38 -54.32 -1.04 -12.73
C LYS A 38 -53.43 -0.93 -13.96
N SER A 39 -52.33 -1.67 -13.95
CA SER A 39 -51.79 -2.30 -15.16
C SER A 39 -50.83 -3.42 -14.75
N HIS A 40 -51.40 -4.48 -14.18
CA HIS A 40 -50.76 -5.79 -14.24
C HIS A 40 -50.92 -6.33 -15.66
N VAL A 41 -49.89 -7.09 -16.06
CA VAL A 41 -49.79 -8.01 -17.20
C VAL A 41 -49.05 -7.47 -18.43
N ALA A 42 -47.92 -8.15 -18.70
CA ALA A 42 -47.13 -8.21 -19.94
C ALA A 42 -46.09 -7.12 -20.20
N ASN A 43 -44.91 -7.26 -19.59
CA ASN A 43 -43.66 -7.50 -20.35
C ASN A 43 -42.53 -7.91 -19.39
N SER A 44 -42.18 -9.19 -19.36
CA SER A 44 -41.01 -9.71 -18.65
C SER A 44 -39.94 -10.08 -19.66
N GLU A 45 -39.16 -9.10 -20.10
CA GLU A 45 -37.81 -9.36 -20.58
C GLU A 45 -36.89 -9.21 -19.37
N GLU A 46 -36.50 -10.36 -18.80
CA GLU A 46 -35.50 -10.45 -17.75
C GLU A 46 -34.19 -9.87 -18.27
N SER A 47 -33.85 -8.67 -17.78
CA SER A 47 -32.47 -8.19 -17.75
C SER A 47 -31.66 -9.20 -16.92
N LYS A 48 -30.97 -10.13 -17.59
CA LYS A 48 -30.01 -11.03 -16.95
C LYS A 48 -28.94 -10.19 -16.26
N LYS A 49 -29.02 -10.11 -14.93
CA LYS A 49 -27.90 -9.72 -14.07
C LYS A 49 -26.70 -10.61 -14.43
N PRO A 50 -25.45 -10.11 -14.43
CA PRO A 50 -24.29 -10.95 -14.66
C PRO A 50 -24.31 -12.06 -13.60
N THR A 51 -24.32 -13.31 -14.05
CA THR A 51 -24.26 -14.47 -13.16
C THR A 51 -22.90 -14.41 -12.46
N GLN A 52 -22.88 -14.14 -11.15
CA GLN A 52 -21.67 -14.32 -10.35
C GLN A 52 -21.26 -15.78 -10.50
N LYS A 53 -20.09 -16.02 -11.10
CA LYS A 53 -19.52 -17.37 -11.12
C LYS A 53 -19.23 -17.77 -9.68
N GLU A 54 -19.70 -18.95 -9.28
CA GLU A 54 -19.37 -19.50 -7.96
C GLU A 54 -17.86 -19.73 -7.86
N LEU A 55 -17.28 -19.39 -6.71
CA LEU A 55 -15.89 -19.69 -6.41
C LEU A 55 -15.74 -21.19 -6.22
N VAL A 56 -14.66 -21.75 -6.77
CA VAL A 56 -14.34 -23.17 -6.63
C VAL A 56 -13.01 -23.30 -5.91
N LYS A 57 -12.86 -24.34 -5.08
CA LYS A 57 -11.56 -24.67 -4.49
C LYS A 57 -10.58 -25.07 -5.58
N ASN A 58 -9.33 -24.68 -5.41
CA ASN A 58 -8.29 -25.08 -6.33
C ASN A 58 -8.04 -26.59 -6.28
N SER A 59 -7.48 -27.14 -7.36
CA SER A 59 -7.09 -28.55 -7.45
C SER A 59 -5.73 -28.65 -8.15
N GLY A 60 -4.66 -28.57 -7.35
CA GLY A 60 -3.28 -28.70 -7.84
C GLY A 60 -2.59 -29.98 -7.34
N ASN A 61 -1.47 -30.31 -7.97
CA ASN A 61 -0.58 -31.38 -7.58
C ASN A 61 0.58 -30.78 -6.77
N TYR A 62 0.42 -30.79 -5.45
CA TYR A 62 1.35 -30.16 -4.51
C TYR A 62 2.20 -31.20 -3.80
N LYS A 63 3.50 -30.90 -3.70
CA LYS A 63 4.50 -31.84 -3.19
C LYS A 63 5.48 -31.15 -2.26
N ALA A 64 5.78 -31.79 -1.13
CA ALA A 64 6.94 -31.42 -0.33
C ALA A 64 8.25 -31.95 -0.96
N ILE A 65 9.28 -31.12 -0.97
CA ILE A 65 10.66 -31.48 -1.28
C ILE A 65 11.45 -31.48 0.02
N LYS A 66 11.83 -32.67 0.51
CA LYS A 66 12.30 -32.84 1.90
C LYS A 66 13.80 -33.07 2.01
N THR A 67 14.47 -33.31 0.89
CA THR A 67 15.88 -33.66 0.88
C THR A 67 16.68 -32.78 -0.09
N LYS A 68 17.94 -32.53 0.24
CA LYS A 68 18.86 -31.77 -0.61
C LYS A 68 18.95 -32.32 -2.06
N PRO A 69 19.09 -33.64 -2.30
CA PRO A 69 19.16 -34.16 -3.67
C PRO A 69 17.88 -33.92 -4.48
N GLU A 70 16.71 -33.96 -3.85
CA GLU A 70 15.44 -33.65 -4.52
C GLU A 70 15.36 -32.16 -4.88
N LEU A 71 15.80 -31.28 -3.97
CA LEU A 71 15.87 -29.84 -4.23
C LEU A 71 16.82 -29.53 -5.38
N GLU A 72 18.04 -30.06 -5.35
CA GLU A 72 19.02 -29.85 -6.42
C GLU A 72 18.49 -30.30 -7.77
N LYS A 73 17.82 -31.46 -7.83
CA LYS A 73 17.18 -31.97 -9.04
C LYS A 73 16.02 -31.07 -9.52
N LEU A 74 15.21 -30.53 -8.61
CA LEU A 74 14.14 -29.60 -8.95
C LEU A 74 14.72 -28.31 -9.58
N ILE A 75 15.73 -27.72 -8.95
CA ILE A 75 16.40 -26.51 -9.46
C ILE A 75 17.04 -26.76 -10.83
N GLU A 76 17.74 -27.89 -11.01
CA GLU A 76 18.33 -28.26 -12.31
C GLU A 76 17.26 -28.40 -13.39
N THR A 77 16.11 -29.00 -13.05
CA THR A 77 14.97 -29.15 -13.97
C THR A 77 14.42 -27.77 -14.37
N ILE A 78 14.20 -26.88 -13.40
CA ILE A 78 13.71 -25.52 -13.64
C ILE A 78 14.66 -24.75 -14.57
N LEU A 79 15.96 -24.77 -14.29
CA LEU A 79 16.97 -24.07 -15.10
C LEU A 79 17.11 -24.67 -16.50
N THR A 80 16.95 -25.99 -16.62
CA THR A 80 16.92 -26.68 -17.92
C THR A 80 15.70 -26.25 -18.75
N GLU A 81 14.51 -26.21 -18.14
CA GLU A 81 13.30 -25.77 -18.82
C GLU A 81 13.35 -24.28 -19.20
N PHE A 82 13.88 -23.43 -18.32
CA PHE A 82 14.18 -22.03 -18.62
C PHE A 82 15.10 -21.90 -19.84
N SER A 83 16.17 -22.69 -19.89
CA SER A 83 17.13 -22.67 -21.00
C SER A 83 16.51 -23.13 -22.33
N LYS A 84 15.52 -24.02 -22.29
CA LYS A 84 14.81 -24.53 -23.49
C LYS A 84 13.77 -23.55 -24.02
N LYS A 85 12.92 -22.99 -23.14
CA LYS A 85 11.79 -22.13 -23.54
C LYS A 85 12.22 -20.71 -23.92
N GLY A 86 13.43 -20.29 -23.54
CA GLY A 86 13.92 -18.95 -23.78
C GLY A 86 13.36 -17.94 -22.78
N ARG A 87 13.93 -16.73 -22.77
CA ARG A 87 13.73 -15.71 -21.72
C ARG A 87 12.34 -15.08 -21.66
N GLU A 88 11.51 -15.23 -22.70
CA GLU A 88 10.23 -14.50 -22.83
C GLU A 88 8.99 -15.32 -22.46
N ASP A 89 9.09 -16.66 -22.37
CA ASP A 89 7.94 -17.56 -22.15
C ASP A 89 8.09 -18.48 -20.93
N PHE A 90 9.08 -18.22 -20.06
CA PHE A 90 9.31 -18.98 -18.85
C PHE A 90 9.21 -18.10 -17.60
N TYR A 91 8.33 -18.49 -16.69
CA TYR A 91 8.11 -17.85 -15.41
C TYR A 91 8.27 -18.88 -14.29
N LEU A 92 8.92 -18.46 -13.22
CA LEU A 92 9.00 -19.20 -11.97
C LEU A 92 8.26 -18.39 -10.90
N ALA A 93 7.14 -18.89 -10.41
CA ALA A 93 6.54 -18.35 -9.21
C ALA A 93 7.34 -18.80 -7.98
N PHE A 94 7.49 -17.88 -7.04
CA PHE A 94 8.22 -18.06 -5.79
C PHE A 94 7.45 -17.37 -4.67
N ASP A 95 7.47 -17.97 -3.49
CA ASP A 95 6.87 -17.42 -2.28
C ASP A 95 7.62 -17.94 -1.05
N THR A 96 7.68 -17.13 0.02
CA THR A 96 8.33 -17.49 1.30
C THR A 96 7.35 -17.63 2.44
N GLU A 97 7.58 -18.64 3.25
CA GLU A 97 6.86 -18.82 4.52
C GLU A 97 7.76 -18.41 5.68
N THR A 98 7.22 -17.66 6.64
CA THR A 98 7.99 -17.04 7.73
C THR A 98 7.30 -17.19 9.08
N ASP A 99 8.05 -16.93 10.16
CA ASP A 99 7.52 -16.91 11.53
C ASP A 99 6.88 -15.56 11.94
N GLY A 100 6.96 -14.53 11.08
CA GLY A 100 6.42 -13.21 11.38
C GLY A 100 6.46 -12.22 10.21
N LEU A 101 5.79 -11.08 10.39
CA LEU A 101 5.63 -10.06 9.34
C LEU A 101 6.74 -9.00 9.31
N ASP A 102 7.58 -8.89 10.35
CA ASP A 102 8.73 -7.97 10.37
C ASP A 102 9.89 -8.60 9.60
N THR A 103 9.99 -8.30 8.31
CA THR A 103 10.95 -8.89 7.36
C THR A 103 12.42 -8.72 7.76
N ARG A 104 12.74 -7.78 8.66
CA ARG A 104 14.09 -7.55 9.20
C ARG A 104 14.48 -8.57 10.28
N LYS A 105 13.51 -9.28 10.85
CA LYS A 105 13.68 -10.24 11.95
C LYS A 105 13.09 -11.62 11.66
N ALA A 106 12.21 -11.71 10.67
CA ALA A 106 11.51 -12.93 10.32
C ALA A 106 12.48 -14.03 9.86
N GLU A 107 12.35 -15.20 10.46
CA GLU A 107 13.06 -16.40 10.03
C GLU A 107 12.28 -17.08 8.91
N MET A 108 12.98 -17.42 7.84
CA MET A 108 12.43 -18.18 6.71
C MET A 108 12.22 -19.63 7.14
N LEU A 109 10.97 -20.08 7.06
CA LEU A 109 10.52 -21.41 7.45
C LEU A 109 10.49 -22.39 6.30
N GLY A 110 10.23 -21.87 5.11
CA GLY A 110 10.09 -22.61 3.87
C GLY A 110 9.97 -21.66 2.70
N PHE A 111 9.98 -22.22 1.51
CA PHE A 111 9.62 -21.49 0.30
C PHE A 111 8.92 -22.43 -0.66
N SER A 112 8.14 -21.87 -1.58
CA SER A 112 7.45 -22.64 -2.61
C SER A 112 7.86 -22.20 -4.01
N LEU A 113 7.75 -23.13 -4.96
CA LEU A 113 8.12 -22.93 -6.36
C LEU A 113 7.03 -23.48 -7.27
N SER A 114 6.64 -22.72 -8.30
CA SER A 114 5.80 -23.22 -9.39
C SER A 114 6.27 -22.69 -10.73
N TYR A 115 6.48 -23.57 -11.72
CA TYR A 115 6.81 -23.19 -13.10
C TYR A 115 5.85 -23.80 -14.13
N ILE A 116 4.85 -24.57 -13.65
CA ILE A 116 3.81 -25.22 -14.44
C ILE A 116 2.48 -25.01 -13.71
N LYS A 117 1.44 -24.59 -14.45
CA LYS A 117 0.10 -24.40 -13.87
C LYS A 117 -0.40 -25.71 -13.27
N GLY A 118 -0.92 -25.66 -12.05
CA GLY A 118 -1.47 -26.79 -11.33
C GLY A 118 -0.41 -27.70 -10.70
N GLU A 119 0.87 -27.34 -10.75
CA GLU A 119 1.95 -28.06 -10.07
C GLU A 119 2.82 -27.09 -9.28
N ALA A 120 3.07 -27.40 -8.01
CA ALA A 120 3.93 -26.61 -7.16
C ALA A 120 4.62 -27.47 -6.10
N PHE A 121 5.73 -26.95 -5.60
CA PHE A 121 6.62 -27.63 -4.68
C PHE A 121 6.81 -26.76 -3.45
N TYR A 122 6.55 -27.29 -2.27
CA TYR A 122 6.91 -26.65 -1.01
C TYR A 122 8.21 -27.25 -0.46
N ILE A 123 9.15 -26.39 -0.09
CA ILE A 123 10.49 -26.74 0.40
C ILE A 123 10.57 -26.33 1.88
N PRO A 124 10.20 -27.23 2.83
CA PRO A 124 10.32 -26.93 4.25
C PRO A 124 11.79 -26.89 4.69
N LEU A 125 12.14 -25.87 5.46
CA LEU A 125 13.47 -25.75 6.06
C LEU A 125 13.52 -26.36 7.45
N THR A 126 14.70 -26.84 7.82
CA THR A 126 14.96 -27.34 9.17
C THR A 126 14.89 -26.20 10.17
N GLN A 127 13.97 -26.30 11.12
CA GLN A 127 13.78 -25.34 12.20
C GLN A 127 14.22 -25.94 13.54
N GLU A 128 15.06 -25.23 14.28
CA GLU A 128 15.39 -25.63 15.65
C GLU A 128 14.15 -25.45 16.56
N GLY A 129 13.74 -26.50 17.25
CA GLY A 129 12.64 -26.44 18.23
C GLY A 129 11.22 -26.67 17.68
N SER A 130 11.05 -26.92 16.38
CA SER A 130 9.74 -27.32 15.85
C SER A 130 9.36 -28.75 16.26
N LEU A 131 8.13 -28.93 16.76
CA LEU A 131 7.56 -30.25 17.10
C LEU A 131 7.37 -31.16 15.87
N PHE A 132 7.41 -30.57 14.67
CA PHE A 132 7.09 -31.25 13.40
C PHE A 132 8.30 -31.34 12.45
N SER A 133 9.53 -31.06 12.92
CA SER A 133 10.76 -31.11 12.12
C SER A 133 11.20 -32.54 11.80
N GLN A 134 10.40 -33.29 11.03
CA GLN A 134 10.79 -34.60 10.52
C GLN A 134 11.20 -34.48 9.05
N SER A 135 12.52 -34.43 8.81
CA SER A 135 13.19 -34.45 7.49
C SER A 135 12.96 -33.18 6.67
N SER A 136 13.85 -32.20 6.84
CA SER A 136 13.79 -30.91 6.16
C SER A 136 15.17 -30.51 5.64
N ILE A 137 15.20 -29.50 4.77
CA ILE A 137 16.42 -29.01 4.13
C ILE A 137 17.09 -27.98 5.03
N GLU A 138 18.42 -28.09 5.20
CA GLU A 138 19.16 -27.07 5.95
C GLU A 138 19.07 -25.71 5.25
N LYS A 139 18.90 -24.63 6.02
CA LYS A 139 18.81 -23.26 5.50
C LYS A 139 19.97 -22.93 4.55
N LYS A 140 21.17 -23.40 4.86
CA LYS A 140 22.36 -23.23 4.00
C LYS A 140 22.17 -23.85 2.61
N ASP A 141 21.72 -25.10 2.53
CA ASP A 141 21.52 -25.81 1.26
C ASP A 141 20.39 -25.19 0.43
N ALA A 142 19.35 -24.70 1.12
CA ALA A 142 18.28 -23.92 0.50
C ALA A 142 18.81 -22.63 -0.12
N LEU A 143 19.59 -21.84 0.63
CA LEU A 143 20.18 -20.59 0.12
C LEU A 143 21.14 -20.83 -1.05
N GLU A 144 21.96 -21.88 -1.01
CA GLU A 144 22.81 -22.29 -2.14
C GLU A 144 22.00 -22.61 -3.39
N SER A 145 20.82 -23.22 -3.22
CA SER A 145 19.89 -23.56 -4.30
C SER A 145 19.15 -22.34 -4.84
N LEU A 146 18.67 -21.46 -3.95
CA LEU A 146 18.03 -20.19 -4.31
C LEU A 146 19.00 -19.25 -5.02
N ALA A 147 20.27 -19.21 -4.62
CA ALA A 147 21.30 -18.43 -5.31
C ALA A 147 21.41 -18.81 -6.80
N LYS A 148 21.25 -20.09 -7.16
CA LYS A 148 21.25 -20.53 -8.56
C LYS A 148 20.08 -19.98 -9.36
N LEU A 149 18.96 -19.65 -8.72
CA LEU A 149 17.78 -19.05 -9.35
C LEU A 149 17.89 -17.52 -9.38
N PHE A 150 18.08 -16.90 -8.22
CA PHE A 150 18.04 -15.45 -8.07
C PHE A 150 19.21 -14.72 -8.73
N TYR A 151 20.35 -15.41 -8.91
CA TYR A 151 21.49 -14.90 -9.68
C TYR A 151 21.51 -15.39 -11.12
N GLN A 152 20.46 -16.04 -11.63
CA GLN A 152 20.37 -16.44 -13.03
C GLN A 152 19.90 -15.25 -13.89
N PRO A 153 20.76 -14.70 -14.80
CA PRO A 153 20.39 -13.55 -15.61
C PRO A 153 19.20 -13.82 -16.52
N GLY A 154 18.20 -12.95 -16.44
CA GLY A 154 17.02 -12.98 -17.30
C GLY A 154 15.98 -14.05 -16.93
N LEU A 155 16.20 -14.83 -15.87
CA LEU A 155 15.13 -15.63 -15.26
C LEU A 155 14.07 -14.67 -14.70
N GLN A 156 12.80 -14.93 -14.98
CA GLN A 156 11.69 -14.11 -14.52
C GLN A 156 11.03 -14.82 -13.35
N ILE A 157 11.19 -14.25 -12.15
CA ILE A 157 10.62 -14.77 -10.91
C ILE A 157 9.42 -13.91 -10.55
N VAL A 158 8.27 -14.56 -10.38
CA VAL A 158 6.97 -13.94 -10.12
C VAL A 158 6.61 -14.20 -8.66
N MET A 159 6.17 -13.19 -7.95
CA MET A 159 5.73 -13.28 -6.56
C MET A 159 4.46 -12.44 -6.38
N GLN A 160 3.77 -12.62 -5.26
CA GLN A 160 2.72 -11.70 -4.82
C GLN A 160 3.31 -10.86 -3.68
N ASN A 161 3.28 -9.53 -3.78
CA ASN A 161 3.93 -8.66 -2.79
C ASN A 161 5.45 -8.96 -2.68
N ALA A 162 6.12 -9.03 -3.82
CA ALA A 162 7.50 -9.46 -4.02
C ALA A 162 8.53 -8.72 -3.13
N LYS A 163 8.20 -7.49 -2.71
CA LYS A 163 9.03 -6.70 -1.80
C LYS A 163 9.25 -7.44 -0.46
N PHE A 164 8.22 -8.12 0.05
CA PHE A 164 8.29 -8.90 1.29
C PHE A 164 9.29 -10.06 1.14
N ASP A 165 9.10 -10.91 0.13
CA ASP A 165 9.99 -12.03 -0.14
C ASP A 165 11.43 -11.59 -0.40
N TYR A 166 11.62 -10.48 -1.11
CA TYR A 166 12.94 -9.90 -1.34
C TYR A 166 13.66 -9.59 -0.02
N GLN A 167 12.99 -8.88 0.90
CA GLN A 167 13.56 -8.54 2.21
C GLN A 167 13.80 -9.79 3.06
N VAL A 168 12.84 -10.73 3.09
CA VAL A 168 13.00 -12.01 3.81
C VAL A 168 14.24 -12.76 3.32
N LEU A 169 14.42 -12.89 2.01
CA LEU A 169 15.60 -13.54 1.42
C LEU A 169 16.91 -12.86 1.83
N LYS A 170 16.95 -11.53 1.82
CA LYS A 170 18.14 -10.74 2.20
C LYS A 170 18.46 -10.92 3.69
N THR A 171 17.48 -10.75 4.57
CA THR A 171 17.60 -10.96 6.03
C THR A 171 18.06 -12.37 6.35
N ASN A 172 17.55 -13.36 5.61
CA ASN A 172 17.86 -14.77 5.83
C ASN A 172 19.18 -15.23 5.19
N GLY A 173 19.93 -14.33 4.55
CA GLY A 173 21.32 -14.56 4.15
C GLY A 173 21.57 -14.71 2.65
N LEU A 174 20.56 -14.52 1.78
CA LEU A 174 20.74 -14.48 0.32
C LEU A 174 21.31 -13.10 -0.09
N LYS A 175 22.60 -12.90 0.15
CA LYS A 175 23.30 -11.61 -0.02
C LYS A 175 23.77 -11.35 -1.44
N GLY A 176 23.68 -10.10 -1.88
CA GLY A 176 24.15 -9.62 -3.19
C GLY A 176 22.99 -9.22 -4.10
N ASP A 177 23.31 -8.61 -5.24
CA ASP A 177 22.29 -8.08 -6.16
C ASP A 177 21.68 -9.21 -6.99
N PHE A 178 20.35 -9.34 -6.94
CA PHE A 178 19.65 -10.35 -7.72
C PHE A 178 19.76 -10.03 -9.21
N GLN A 179 20.09 -11.04 -10.03
CA GLN A 179 20.26 -10.90 -11.49
C GLN A 179 19.03 -11.38 -12.27
N CYS A 180 18.12 -12.08 -11.60
CA CYS A 180 16.79 -12.37 -12.11
C CYS A 180 15.94 -11.09 -12.22
N LYS A 181 14.86 -11.16 -12.98
CA LYS A 181 13.81 -10.12 -13.01
C LYS A 181 12.75 -10.50 -11.98
N ILE A 182 12.39 -9.56 -11.11
CA ILE A 182 11.38 -9.75 -10.06
C ILE A 182 10.07 -9.12 -10.51
N PHE A 183 9.03 -9.93 -10.65
CA PHE A 183 7.69 -9.50 -11.03
C PHE A 183 6.72 -9.69 -9.88
N ASP A 184 5.82 -8.73 -9.70
CA ASP A 184 4.84 -8.72 -8.61
C ASP A 184 3.43 -8.68 -9.17
N THR A 185 2.61 -9.69 -8.87
CA THR A 185 1.22 -9.77 -9.30
C THR A 185 0.34 -8.70 -8.65
N MET A 186 0.68 -8.23 -7.45
CA MET A 186 0.00 -7.12 -6.77
C MET A 186 0.20 -5.81 -7.54
N VAL A 187 1.44 -5.54 -7.94
CA VAL A 187 1.80 -4.35 -8.72
C VAL A 187 1.19 -4.43 -10.13
N ALA A 188 1.24 -5.61 -10.77
CA ALA A 188 0.60 -5.82 -12.07
C ALA A 188 -0.91 -5.55 -12.02
N ALA A 189 -1.60 -6.06 -10.99
CA ALA A 189 -3.02 -5.82 -10.80
C ALA A 189 -3.35 -4.34 -10.57
N TRP A 190 -2.50 -3.62 -9.83
CA TRP A 190 -2.66 -2.19 -9.59
C TRP A 190 -2.45 -1.34 -10.84
N ILE A 191 -1.46 -1.66 -11.69
CA ILE A 191 -1.27 -0.97 -12.97
C ILE A 191 -2.50 -1.16 -13.88
N LEU A 192 -3.12 -2.35 -13.86
CA LEU A 192 -4.30 -2.67 -14.65
C LEU A 192 -5.57 -1.98 -14.14
N ASP A 193 -5.74 -1.86 -12.82
CA ASP A 193 -6.89 -1.24 -12.19
C ASP A 193 -6.53 -0.66 -10.83
N ALA A 194 -6.12 0.61 -10.83
CA ALA A 194 -5.65 1.29 -9.62
C ALA A 194 -6.79 1.68 -8.65
N ASP A 195 -8.04 1.67 -9.11
CA ASP A 195 -9.24 1.95 -8.31
C ASP A 195 -9.86 0.68 -7.70
N ARG A 196 -9.24 -0.49 -7.95
CA ARG A 196 -9.68 -1.78 -7.39
C ARG A 196 -9.76 -1.73 -5.86
N GLY A 197 -10.82 -2.33 -5.32
CA GLY A 197 -11.07 -2.31 -3.87
C GLY A 197 -10.06 -3.09 -3.01
N SER A 198 -9.37 -4.10 -3.56
CA SER A 198 -8.31 -4.84 -2.86
C SER A 198 -7.30 -5.45 -3.85
N PHE A 199 -6.02 -5.40 -3.47
CA PHE A 199 -4.93 -6.11 -4.15
C PHE A 199 -4.40 -7.30 -3.34
N SER A 200 -5.12 -7.72 -2.30
CA SER A 200 -4.76 -8.92 -1.53
C SER A 200 -4.81 -10.17 -2.40
N PHE A 201 -3.99 -11.16 -2.06
CA PHE A 201 -3.90 -12.41 -2.83
C PHE A 201 -5.26 -13.09 -3.01
N ASP A 202 -6.01 -13.30 -1.92
CA ASP A 202 -7.32 -13.93 -1.95
C ASP A 202 -8.32 -13.17 -2.83
N ALA A 203 -8.29 -11.83 -2.78
CA ALA A 203 -9.18 -11.00 -3.58
C ALA A 203 -8.84 -11.09 -5.08
N LEU A 204 -7.55 -11.15 -5.43
CA LEU A 204 -7.10 -11.34 -6.80
C LEU A 204 -7.45 -12.74 -7.29
N CYS A 205 -7.19 -13.80 -6.53
CA CYS A 205 -7.58 -15.17 -6.87
C CYS A 205 -9.10 -15.31 -7.08
N ALA A 206 -9.91 -14.76 -6.18
CA ALA A 206 -11.36 -14.81 -6.28
C ALA A 206 -11.90 -14.04 -7.50
N SER A 207 -11.41 -12.82 -7.75
CA SER A 207 -11.91 -11.97 -8.84
C SER A 207 -11.36 -12.35 -10.21
N GLU A 208 -10.11 -12.82 -10.28
CA GLU A 208 -9.41 -13.07 -11.54
C GLU A 208 -9.40 -14.53 -11.97
N LEU A 209 -9.31 -15.46 -11.02
CA LEU A 209 -9.26 -16.89 -11.30
C LEU A 209 -10.57 -17.60 -10.96
N PHE A 210 -11.48 -16.95 -10.22
CA PHE A 210 -12.70 -17.54 -9.66
C PHE A 210 -12.39 -18.73 -8.73
N LEU A 211 -11.29 -18.62 -7.99
CA LEU A 211 -10.83 -19.63 -7.05
C LEU A 211 -10.87 -19.11 -5.62
N GLU A 212 -11.30 -19.95 -4.69
CA GLU A 212 -11.17 -19.75 -3.25
C GLU A 212 -9.82 -20.32 -2.80
N THR A 213 -9.01 -19.48 -2.16
CA THR A 213 -7.70 -19.80 -1.56
C THR A 213 -7.87 -20.42 -0.17
N ILE A 214 -6.85 -21.12 0.32
CA ILE A 214 -6.74 -21.57 1.70
C ILE A 214 -6.39 -20.36 2.59
N PRO A 215 -7.25 -19.90 3.50
CA PRO A 215 -6.92 -18.75 4.35
C PRO A 215 -5.85 -19.09 5.39
N PHE A 216 -4.92 -18.17 5.63
CA PHE A 216 -3.90 -18.32 6.69
C PHE A 216 -4.52 -18.64 8.07
N SER A 217 -5.67 -18.03 8.39
CA SER A 217 -6.39 -18.25 9.66
C SER A 217 -6.95 -19.66 9.83
N ASP A 218 -7.08 -20.42 8.74
CA ASP A 218 -7.64 -21.76 8.77
C ASP A 218 -6.57 -22.81 9.11
N ILE A 219 -5.31 -22.52 8.79
CA ILE A 219 -4.17 -23.41 9.04
C ILE A 219 -3.34 -23.01 10.26
N VAL A 220 -3.25 -21.72 10.58
CA VAL A 220 -2.47 -21.24 11.71
C VAL A 220 -3.34 -21.11 12.96
N PRO A 221 -3.00 -21.80 14.07
CA PRO A 221 -3.71 -21.65 15.32
C PRO A 221 -3.72 -20.19 15.81
N LYS A 222 -4.80 -19.78 16.48
CA LYS A 222 -4.92 -18.42 17.00
C LYS A 222 -3.77 -18.09 17.96
N GLY A 223 -2.95 -17.10 17.59
CA GLY A 223 -1.78 -16.68 18.36
C GLY A 223 -0.52 -17.54 18.14
N GLY A 224 -0.58 -18.51 17.23
CA GLY A 224 0.57 -19.25 16.72
C GLY A 224 1.17 -18.60 15.46
N SER A 225 2.11 -19.32 14.86
CA SER A 225 2.79 -18.95 13.62
C SER A 225 2.77 -20.10 12.62
N PHE A 226 3.33 -19.88 11.43
CA PHE A 226 3.44 -20.94 10.42
C PHE A 226 4.31 -22.13 10.89
N LEU A 227 5.16 -21.94 11.92
CA LEU A 227 5.90 -23.03 12.59
C LEU A 227 4.99 -24.10 13.23
N ASP A 228 3.76 -23.72 13.60
CA ASP A 228 2.82 -24.57 14.31
C ASP A 228 1.94 -25.41 13.35
N VAL A 229 2.12 -25.22 12.04
CA VAL A 229 1.30 -25.85 11.00
C VAL A 229 1.83 -27.26 10.68
N PRO A 230 0.98 -28.30 10.68
CA PRO A 230 1.37 -29.62 10.21
C PRO A 230 1.85 -29.58 8.75
N LEU A 231 2.93 -30.31 8.44
CA LEU A 231 3.58 -30.25 7.13
C LEU A 231 2.62 -30.46 5.95
N ASP A 232 1.67 -31.38 6.07
CA ASP A 232 0.73 -31.68 4.98
C ASP A 232 -0.16 -30.46 4.65
N GLN A 233 -0.59 -29.71 5.66
CA GLN A 233 -1.35 -28.46 5.47
C GLN A 233 -0.46 -27.32 4.98
N ALA A 234 0.77 -27.24 5.48
CA ALA A 234 1.75 -26.26 5.01
C ALA A 234 2.09 -26.47 3.52
N VAL A 235 2.16 -27.72 3.05
CA VAL A 235 2.35 -28.04 1.63
C VAL A 235 1.17 -27.55 0.81
N ASP A 236 -0.06 -27.84 1.23
CA ASP A 236 -1.25 -27.45 0.48
C ASP A 236 -1.37 -25.91 0.38
N TYR A 237 -1.14 -25.19 1.49
CA TYR A 237 -1.15 -23.72 1.53
C TYR A 237 -0.03 -23.09 0.69
N ALA A 238 1.24 -23.36 1.04
CA ALA A 238 2.37 -22.66 0.44
C ALA A 238 2.53 -22.98 -1.05
N ALA A 239 2.24 -24.22 -1.46
CA ALA A 239 2.32 -24.60 -2.86
C ALA A 239 1.16 -24.05 -3.69
N GLU A 240 -0.04 -23.91 -3.09
CA GLU A 240 -1.17 -23.22 -3.73
C GLU A 240 -0.81 -21.76 -4.03
N ASP A 241 -0.19 -21.05 -3.09
CA ASP A 241 0.19 -19.65 -3.25
C ASP A 241 1.13 -19.44 -4.45
N ALA A 242 2.15 -20.28 -4.61
CA ALA A 242 3.03 -20.23 -5.78
C ALA A 242 2.32 -20.59 -7.10
N ASP A 243 1.48 -21.63 -7.12
CA ASP A 243 0.73 -22.02 -8.33
C ASP A 243 -0.22 -20.91 -8.76
N LEU A 244 -1.03 -20.39 -7.84
CA LEU A 244 -2.00 -19.35 -8.13
C LEU A 244 -1.32 -18.03 -8.50
N THR A 245 -0.18 -17.69 -7.89
CA THR A 245 0.66 -16.57 -8.32
C THR A 245 1.09 -16.70 -9.78
N LEU A 246 1.56 -17.89 -10.19
CA LEU A 246 1.91 -18.15 -11.59
C LEU A 246 0.70 -18.00 -12.53
N GLN A 247 -0.47 -18.46 -12.10
CA GLN A 247 -1.71 -18.37 -12.88
C GLN A 247 -2.22 -16.93 -13.01
N LEU A 248 -2.18 -16.16 -11.93
CA LEU A 248 -2.48 -14.72 -11.91
C LEU A 248 -1.58 -13.98 -12.89
N TRP A 249 -0.27 -14.20 -12.79
CA TRP A 249 0.70 -13.53 -13.67
C TRP A 249 0.46 -13.81 -15.14
N LYS A 250 0.22 -15.06 -15.54
CA LYS A 250 -0.10 -15.40 -16.94
C LYS A 250 -1.33 -14.65 -17.46
N LYS A 251 -2.29 -14.37 -16.59
CA LYS A 251 -3.48 -13.57 -16.94
C LYS A 251 -3.13 -12.08 -17.03
N PHE A 252 -2.47 -11.53 -16.01
CA PHE A 252 -2.10 -10.12 -15.95
C PHE A 252 -1.13 -9.73 -17.05
N GLU A 253 -0.13 -10.55 -17.35
CA GLU A 253 0.81 -10.29 -18.43
C GLU A 253 0.10 -10.11 -19.79
N LYS A 254 -0.89 -10.97 -20.07
CA LYS A 254 -1.71 -10.84 -21.28
C LYS A 254 -2.51 -9.54 -21.30
N GLN A 255 -3.07 -9.14 -20.16
CA GLN A 255 -3.82 -7.89 -20.04
C GLN A 255 -2.89 -6.68 -20.20
N LEU A 256 -1.74 -6.66 -19.52
CA LEU A 256 -0.71 -5.62 -19.63
C LEU A 256 -0.23 -5.45 -21.08
N LYS A 257 -0.02 -6.56 -21.81
CA LYS A 257 0.30 -6.52 -23.25
C LYS A 257 -0.84 -5.91 -24.08
N THR A 258 -2.08 -6.31 -23.79
CA THR A 258 -3.26 -5.86 -24.53
C THR A 258 -3.53 -4.37 -24.33
N GLU A 259 -3.28 -3.85 -23.13
CA GLU A 259 -3.50 -2.45 -22.75
C GLU A 259 -2.28 -1.55 -23.02
N GLY A 260 -1.16 -2.12 -23.46
CA GLY A 260 0.07 -1.37 -23.74
C GLY A 260 0.82 -0.91 -22.47
N LEU A 261 0.54 -1.55 -21.32
CA LEU A 261 1.09 -1.21 -20.01
C LEU A 261 2.29 -2.08 -19.61
N LEU A 262 2.64 -3.09 -20.41
CA LEU A 262 3.75 -3.98 -20.11
C LEU A 262 5.10 -3.23 -19.99
N ASP A 263 5.33 -2.20 -20.81
CA ASP A 263 6.58 -1.42 -20.75
C ASP A 263 6.70 -0.66 -19.42
N LEU A 264 5.61 -0.03 -18.97
CA LEU A 264 5.54 0.63 -17.66
C LEU A 264 5.84 -0.37 -16.52
N PHE A 265 5.22 -1.55 -16.57
CA PHE A 265 5.48 -2.60 -15.59
C PHE A 265 6.96 -3.02 -15.58
N LEU A 266 7.52 -3.32 -16.76
CA LEU A 266 8.86 -3.90 -16.88
C LEU A 266 10.00 -2.89 -16.62
N ASN A 267 9.82 -1.64 -17.01
CA ASN A 267 10.90 -0.65 -17.03
C ASN A 267 10.78 0.42 -15.93
N LEU A 268 9.65 0.51 -15.23
CA LEU A 268 9.47 1.41 -14.09
C LEU A 268 9.11 0.66 -12.81
N GLU A 269 7.97 -0.04 -12.80
CA GLU A 269 7.40 -0.53 -11.53
C GLU A 269 8.10 -1.77 -10.97
N SER A 270 8.45 -2.75 -11.82
CA SER A 270 9.19 -3.95 -11.41
C SER A 270 10.62 -3.63 -10.92
N PRO A 271 11.42 -2.79 -11.63
CA PRO A 271 12.74 -2.39 -11.14
C PRO A 271 12.71 -1.60 -9.82
N LEU A 272 11.58 -0.96 -9.50
CA LEU A 272 11.43 -0.17 -8.29
C LEU A 272 11.28 -1.04 -7.02
N ILE A 273 10.78 -2.28 -7.14
CA ILE A 273 10.57 -3.21 -6.03
C ILE A 273 11.84 -3.40 -5.16
N PRO A 274 12.99 -3.85 -5.71
CA PRO A 274 14.20 -4.05 -4.91
C PRO A 274 14.76 -2.73 -4.35
N ILE A 275 14.60 -1.62 -5.08
CA ILE A 275 15.03 -0.29 -4.62
C ILE A 275 14.25 0.12 -3.38
N LEU A 276 12.92 -0.03 -3.40
CA LEU A 276 12.08 0.27 -2.25
C LEU A 276 12.39 -0.64 -1.08
N ALA A 277 12.54 -1.95 -1.31
CA ALA A 277 12.95 -2.88 -0.25
C ALA A 277 14.26 -2.44 0.44
N GLU A 278 15.28 -2.08 -0.34
CA GLU A 278 16.57 -1.63 0.20
C GLU A 278 16.47 -0.27 0.90
N MET A 279 15.63 0.64 0.41
CA MET A 279 15.35 1.91 1.09
C MET A 279 14.67 1.68 2.44
N GLU A 280 13.76 0.71 2.54
CA GLU A 280 13.09 0.34 3.79
C GLU A 280 14.04 -0.33 4.77
N ASP A 281 14.88 -1.26 4.29
CA ASP A 281 15.89 -1.94 5.10
C ASP A 281 16.96 -0.99 5.61
N GLU A 282 17.42 -0.04 4.78
CA GLU A 282 18.34 1.00 5.22
C GLU A 282 17.64 1.95 6.19
N GLY A 283 16.39 2.35 5.97
CA GLY A 283 15.67 3.28 6.85
C GLY A 283 16.31 4.67 6.97
N ILE A 284 15.77 5.52 7.84
CA ILE A 284 16.27 6.89 8.08
C ILE A 284 16.66 7.10 9.54
N HIS A 285 17.84 7.66 9.79
CA HIS A 285 18.34 7.91 11.14
C HIS A 285 17.64 9.12 11.79
N ILE A 286 17.38 9.01 13.09
CA ILE A 286 16.87 10.08 13.93
C ILE A 286 17.74 10.31 15.16
N GLU A 287 17.83 11.56 15.61
CA GLU A 287 18.39 11.91 16.91
C GLU A 287 17.27 11.88 17.97
N LYS A 288 17.24 10.81 18.77
CA LYS A 288 16.20 10.60 19.79
C LYS A 288 16.26 11.69 20.86
N ALA A 289 17.44 12.17 21.22
CA ALA A 289 17.59 13.19 22.26
C ALA A 289 16.93 14.52 21.86
N ASP A 290 17.00 14.89 20.59
CA ASP A 290 16.37 16.10 20.06
C ASP A 290 14.84 16.01 20.16
N LEU A 291 14.28 14.85 19.80
CA LEU A 291 12.84 14.60 19.94
C LEU A 291 12.39 14.56 21.41
N GLU A 292 13.16 13.94 22.30
CA GLU A 292 12.85 13.92 23.73
C GLU A 292 12.91 15.30 24.39
N ALA A 293 13.84 16.16 23.96
CA ALA A 293 13.91 17.55 24.40
C ALA A 293 12.68 18.32 23.92
N TYR A 294 12.33 18.15 22.65
CA TYR A 294 11.18 18.83 22.04
C TYR A 294 9.83 18.32 22.59
N SER A 295 9.73 17.04 22.98
CA SER A 295 8.56 16.47 23.68
C SER A 295 8.24 17.26 24.95
N LYS A 296 9.26 17.63 25.73
CA LYS A 296 9.10 18.41 26.98
C LYS A 296 8.64 19.84 26.71
N GLU A 297 9.17 20.47 25.68
CA GLU A 297 8.77 21.82 25.23
C GLU A 297 7.29 21.82 24.83
N LEU A 298 6.90 20.95 23.91
CA LEU A 298 5.50 20.81 23.47
C LEU A 298 4.56 20.46 24.61
N SER A 299 4.96 19.57 25.52
CA SER A 299 4.13 19.22 26.68
C SER A 299 3.86 20.43 27.56
N SER A 300 4.88 21.28 27.79
CA SER A 300 4.74 22.51 28.56
C SER A 300 3.81 23.51 27.87
N GLU A 301 3.97 23.72 26.56
CA GLU A 301 3.10 24.61 25.77
C GLU A 301 1.65 24.13 25.76
N ILE A 302 1.44 22.82 25.60
CA ILE A 302 0.10 22.22 25.64
C ILE A 302 -0.54 22.39 27.03
N GLU A 303 0.22 22.26 28.11
CA GLU A 303 -0.28 22.49 29.48
C GLU A 303 -0.69 23.94 29.70
N GLU A 304 0.12 24.90 29.24
CA GLU A 304 -0.22 26.33 29.31
C GLU A 304 -1.46 26.66 28.49
N LEU A 305 -1.52 26.17 27.25
CA LEU A 305 -2.66 26.38 26.37
C LEU A 305 -3.93 25.72 26.89
N SER A 306 -3.82 24.57 27.56
CA SER A 306 -4.94 23.93 28.23
C SER A 306 -5.50 24.79 29.36
N LYS A 307 -4.61 25.39 30.18
CA LYS A 307 -5.03 26.32 31.24
C LYS A 307 -5.76 27.53 30.68
N ASP A 308 -5.21 28.13 29.61
CA ASP A 308 -5.86 29.25 28.93
C ASP A 308 -7.26 28.88 28.40
N ILE A 309 -7.42 27.68 27.84
CA ILE A 309 -8.71 27.17 27.38
C ILE A 309 -9.68 26.99 28.56
N TYR A 310 -9.22 26.40 29.67
CA TYR A 310 -10.03 26.23 30.87
C TYR A 310 -10.45 27.56 31.49
N ASP A 311 -9.56 28.56 31.51
CA ASP A 311 -9.86 29.89 32.02
C ASP A 311 -10.91 30.61 31.15
N LEU A 312 -10.86 30.43 29.83
CA LEU A 312 -11.87 30.97 28.91
C LEU A 312 -13.24 30.30 29.07
N VAL A 313 -13.28 29.02 29.39
CA VAL A 313 -14.51 28.22 29.55
C VAL A 313 -15.09 28.35 30.97
N GLY A 314 -14.23 28.48 31.98
CA GLY A 314 -14.60 28.55 33.40
C GLY A 314 -14.59 27.20 34.12
N HIS A 315 -14.25 26.11 33.45
CA HIS A 315 -14.02 24.79 34.07
C HIS A 315 -13.12 23.91 33.21
N GLU A 316 -12.61 22.84 33.82
CA GLU A 316 -11.82 21.82 33.13
C GLU A 316 -12.72 20.84 32.37
N PHE A 317 -12.23 20.35 31.25
CA PHE A 317 -12.81 19.26 30.46
C PHE A 317 -11.72 18.60 29.62
N ASN A 318 -11.99 17.44 29.04
CA ASN A 318 -11.07 16.79 28.13
C ASN A 318 -11.12 17.44 26.75
N ILE A 319 -10.18 18.35 26.49
CA ILE A 319 -10.04 19.10 25.22
C ILE A 319 -9.85 18.15 24.02
N ALA A 320 -9.19 17.01 24.22
CA ALA A 320 -8.99 16.00 23.18
C ALA A 320 -10.25 15.17 22.87
N SER A 321 -11.29 15.24 23.70
CA SER A 321 -12.55 14.51 23.49
C SER A 321 -13.49 15.31 22.57
N PRO A 322 -13.76 14.84 21.34
CA PRO A 322 -14.65 15.57 20.43
C PRO A 322 -16.06 15.75 20.99
N LYS A 323 -16.51 14.84 21.86
CA LYS A 323 -17.83 14.92 22.49
C LYS A 323 -17.91 16.04 23.51
N GLN A 324 -16.94 16.13 24.42
CA GLN A 324 -16.94 17.21 25.42
C GLN A 324 -16.68 18.56 24.76
N LEU A 325 -15.83 18.60 23.75
CA LEU A 325 -15.61 19.82 22.99
C LEU A 325 -16.86 20.30 22.25
N GLN A 326 -17.67 19.38 21.68
CA GLN A 326 -18.96 19.75 21.07
C GLN A 326 -19.92 20.39 22.07
N GLU A 327 -19.97 19.86 23.30
CA GLU A 327 -20.82 20.39 24.36
C GLU A 327 -20.40 21.82 24.74
N VAL A 328 -19.11 22.04 24.98
CA VAL A 328 -18.57 23.38 25.26
C VAL A 328 -18.83 24.34 24.09
N LEU A 329 -18.49 23.98 22.85
CA LEU A 329 -18.58 24.91 21.72
C LEU A 329 -20.01 25.26 21.31
N PHE A 330 -20.90 24.27 21.23
CA PHE A 330 -22.21 24.44 20.61
C PHE A 330 -23.37 24.54 21.61
N VAL A 331 -23.20 24.07 22.85
CA VAL A 331 -24.23 24.14 23.88
C VAL A 331 -23.93 25.27 24.85
N GLU A 332 -22.74 25.29 25.44
CA GLU A 332 -22.39 26.29 26.47
C GLU A 332 -22.07 27.65 25.87
N ARG A 333 -21.30 27.67 24.76
CA ARG A 333 -20.90 28.91 24.08
C ARG A 333 -21.81 29.29 22.90
N GLU A 334 -22.82 28.47 22.60
CA GLU A 334 -23.84 28.72 21.57
C GLU A 334 -23.28 29.11 20.19
N LEU A 335 -22.11 28.58 19.80
CA LEU A 335 -21.52 28.86 18.50
C LEU A 335 -22.34 28.29 17.33
N PRO A 336 -22.32 28.95 16.14
CA PRO A 336 -23.09 28.47 15.00
C PRO A 336 -22.54 27.13 14.50
N ALA A 337 -23.37 26.10 14.57
CA ALA A 337 -22.95 24.77 14.13
C ALA A 337 -23.14 24.59 12.61
N THR A 338 -22.05 24.63 11.84
CA THR A 338 -22.09 24.64 10.36
C THR A 338 -22.22 23.25 9.73
N LYS A 339 -21.73 22.19 10.39
CA LYS A 339 -21.69 20.83 9.82
C LYS A 339 -22.09 19.74 10.82
N LYS A 340 -23.15 18.97 10.48
CA LYS A 340 -23.60 17.81 11.26
C LYS A 340 -22.94 16.51 10.81
N ILE A 341 -22.67 15.62 11.77
CA ILE A 341 -22.15 14.26 11.58
C ILE A 341 -23.00 13.26 12.37
N LYS A 342 -22.79 11.95 12.15
CA LYS A 342 -23.58 10.89 12.83
C LYS A 342 -23.55 10.98 14.36
N THR A 343 -22.46 11.52 14.93
CA THR A 343 -22.22 11.61 16.37
C THR A 343 -22.48 13.00 16.96
N GLY A 344 -23.06 13.94 16.20
CA GLY A 344 -23.35 15.30 16.64
C GLY A 344 -22.89 16.35 15.63
N PHE A 345 -22.09 17.32 16.06
CA PHE A 345 -21.52 18.35 15.20
C PHE A 345 -20.05 18.08 14.94
N SER A 346 -19.58 18.35 13.71
CA SER A 346 -18.16 18.22 13.42
C SER A 346 -17.41 19.32 14.16
N THR A 347 -16.29 18.94 14.76
CA THR A 347 -15.30 19.88 15.30
C THR A 347 -14.02 19.79 14.51
N ASP A 348 -14.03 19.33 13.25
CA ASP A 348 -12.81 19.18 12.44
C ASP A 348 -12.12 20.54 12.21
N THR A 349 -10.82 20.52 11.87
CA THR A 349 -10.03 21.74 11.65
C THR A 349 -10.72 22.74 10.71
N SER A 350 -11.32 22.27 9.61
CA SER A 350 -12.02 23.17 8.67
C SER A 350 -13.25 23.86 9.29
N VAL A 351 -14.01 23.15 10.13
CA VAL A 351 -15.17 23.74 10.82
C VAL A 351 -14.71 24.74 11.88
N LEU A 352 -13.64 24.42 12.61
CA LEU A 352 -13.07 25.36 13.59
C LEU A 352 -12.50 26.60 12.90
N GLU A 353 -11.87 26.48 11.73
CA GLU A 353 -11.37 27.65 10.98
C GLU A 353 -12.51 28.59 10.53
N GLU A 354 -13.68 28.07 10.16
CA GLU A 354 -14.86 28.91 9.86
C GLU A 354 -15.34 29.71 11.09
N LEU A 355 -15.13 29.16 12.29
CA LEU A 355 -15.52 29.75 13.57
C LEU A 355 -14.43 30.62 14.21
N ARG A 356 -13.28 30.78 13.55
CA ARG A 356 -12.09 31.43 14.12
C ARG A 356 -12.37 32.83 14.66
N GLU A 357 -13.18 33.61 13.95
CA GLU A 357 -13.55 35.00 14.33
C GLU A 357 -14.73 35.08 15.31
N HIS A 358 -15.38 33.95 15.62
CA HIS A 358 -16.59 33.95 16.45
C HIS A 358 -16.28 33.89 17.94
N ASP A 359 -15.20 33.21 18.35
CA ASP A 359 -14.82 33.09 19.75
C ASP A 359 -13.31 32.91 19.93
N PRO A 360 -12.68 33.62 20.89
CA PRO A 360 -11.24 33.51 21.17
C PRO A 360 -10.77 32.11 21.58
N ILE A 361 -11.66 31.21 22.00
CA ILE A 361 -11.32 29.81 22.28
C ILE A 361 -10.91 29.06 21.01
N ILE A 362 -11.44 29.44 19.84
CA ILE A 362 -11.27 28.68 18.60
C ILE A 362 -9.82 28.70 18.09
N PRO A 363 -9.13 29.86 17.98
CA PRO A 363 -7.70 29.88 17.67
C PRO A 363 -6.86 29.02 18.62
N LYS A 364 -7.14 29.06 19.93
CA LYS A 364 -6.42 28.26 20.94
C LYS A 364 -6.67 26.76 20.78
N LEU A 365 -7.88 26.35 20.43
CA LEU A 365 -8.21 24.94 20.16
C LEU A 365 -7.52 24.41 18.90
N LEU A 366 -7.43 25.24 17.86
CA LEU A 366 -6.71 24.90 16.63
C LEU A 366 -5.22 24.66 16.93
N GLU A 367 -4.60 25.58 17.68
CA GLU A 367 -3.22 25.48 18.13
C GLU A 367 -3.01 24.25 19.04
N TYR A 368 -3.88 24.02 20.03
CA TYR A 368 -3.81 22.86 20.92
C TYR A 368 -3.81 21.55 20.14
N ARG A 369 -4.70 21.43 19.14
CA ARG A 369 -4.80 20.24 18.31
C ARG A 369 -3.59 20.05 17.42
N GLN A 370 -3.03 21.14 16.90
CA GLN A 370 -1.80 21.10 16.12
C GLN A 370 -0.66 20.56 17.00
N LEU A 371 -0.37 21.20 18.13
CA LEU A 371 0.71 20.79 19.04
C LEU A 371 0.49 19.36 19.58
N SER A 372 -0.72 19.03 20.01
CA SER A 372 -1.07 17.69 20.49
C SER A 372 -0.88 16.61 19.42
N LYS A 373 -1.19 16.91 18.15
CA LYS A 373 -0.95 15.99 17.03
C LYS A 373 0.55 15.86 16.77
N LEU A 374 1.30 16.96 16.78
CA LEU A 374 2.77 16.91 16.62
C LEU A 374 3.42 16.05 17.70
N LEU A 375 3.05 16.27 18.96
CA LEU A 375 3.55 15.53 20.11
C LEU A 375 3.23 14.03 19.98
N SER A 376 1.95 13.69 19.86
CA SER A 376 1.50 12.29 19.90
C SER A 376 1.83 11.48 18.65
N THR A 377 1.74 12.08 17.45
CA THR A 377 1.89 11.36 16.17
C THR A 377 3.34 11.26 15.74
N TYR A 378 4.17 12.26 16.09
CA TYR A 378 5.55 12.33 15.62
C TYR A 378 6.53 12.30 16.78
N VAL A 379 6.52 13.29 17.67
CA VAL A 379 7.60 13.50 18.64
C VAL A 379 7.73 12.34 19.63
N ASP A 380 6.62 11.85 20.18
CA ASP A 380 6.60 10.73 21.14
C ASP A 380 6.56 9.35 20.47
N ALA A 381 6.16 9.28 19.20
CA ALA A 381 5.96 8.03 18.48
C ALA A 381 7.22 7.58 17.74
N LEU A 382 7.87 8.50 17.02
CA LEU A 382 9.04 8.19 16.18
C LEU A 382 10.20 7.54 16.98
N PRO A 383 10.56 7.99 18.20
CA PRO A 383 11.60 7.33 18.99
C PRO A 383 11.29 5.88 19.35
N LYS A 384 10.01 5.53 19.53
CA LYS A 384 9.54 4.18 19.86
C LYS A 384 9.53 3.24 18.66
N LEU A 385 9.42 3.80 17.45
CA LEU A 385 9.45 3.07 16.19
C LEU A 385 10.86 2.84 15.66
N ALA A 386 11.84 3.60 16.15
CA ALA A 386 13.22 3.48 15.73
C ALA A 386 13.88 2.20 16.30
N ASP A 387 14.73 1.59 15.49
CA ASP A 387 15.52 0.42 15.87
C ASP A 387 16.63 0.76 16.90
N GLU A 388 17.45 -0.24 17.23
CA GLU A 388 18.62 -0.10 18.11
C GLU A 388 19.70 0.85 17.58
N ASN A 389 19.70 1.12 16.27
CA ASN A 389 20.63 2.04 15.59
C ASN A 389 20.01 3.43 15.35
N ASN A 390 18.88 3.71 16.01
CA ASN A 390 18.09 4.94 15.87
C ASN A 390 17.58 5.19 14.44
N ARG A 391 17.17 4.12 13.74
CA ARG A 391 16.66 4.19 12.38
C ARG A 391 15.20 3.84 12.32
N ILE A 392 14.44 4.62 11.55
CA ILE A 392 13.03 4.39 11.29
C ILE A 392 12.88 3.75 9.91
N HIS A 393 12.14 2.65 9.87
CA HIS A 393 11.92 1.85 8.68
C HIS A 393 10.45 1.96 8.30
N THR A 394 10.13 2.91 7.42
CA THR A 394 8.76 3.03 6.89
C THR A 394 8.48 1.92 5.89
N SER A 395 7.22 1.62 5.62
CA SER A 395 6.82 0.82 4.45
C SER A 395 6.29 1.72 3.34
N PHE A 396 6.99 1.74 2.21
CA PHE A 396 6.52 2.33 0.96
C PHE A 396 5.57 1.37 0.23
N MET A 397 4.44 1.90 -0.23
CA MET A 397 3.43 1.15 -0.97
C MET A 397 3.34 1.70 -2.39
N GLN A 398 3.68 0.86 -3.38
CA GLN A 398 3.45 1.16 -4.80
C GLN A 398 1.95 1.17 -5.12
N THR A 399 1.20 0.24 -4.53
CA THR A 399 -0.23 0.04 -4.82
C THR A 399 -1.18 0.86 -3.93
N GLY A 400 -0.64 1.91 -3.27
CA GLY A 400 -1.38 2.68 -2.27
C GLY A 400 -2.23 3.83 -2.81
N THR A 401 -1.88 4.41 -3.97
CA THR A 401 -2.62 5.53 -4.56
C THR A 401 -3.01 5.25 -6.00
N ALA A 402 -4.20 5.69 -6.42
CA ALA A 402 -4.63 5.58 -7.81
C ALA A 402 -3.80 6.45 -8.79
N THR A 403 -3.15 7.49 -8.26
CA THR A 403 -2.35 8.45 -9.05
C THR A 403 -0.97 7.95 -9.45
N GLY A 404 -0.51 6.82 -8.92
CA GLY A 404 0.85 6.33 -9.12
C GLY A 404 1.91 6.91 -8.19
N ARG A 405 1.52 7.78 -7.25
CA ARG A 405 2.42 8.22 -6.19
C ARG A 405 2.62 7.10 -5.17
N LEU A 406 3.86 6.90 -4.73
CA LEU A 406 4.14 6.09 -3.55
C LEU A 406 3.38 6.65 -2.35
N SER A 407 2.85 5.79 -1.50
CA SER A 407 2.42 6.15 -0.15
C SER A 407 3.34 5.52 0.89
N SER A 408 3.31 6.02 2.12
CA SER A 408 4.15 5.54 3.23
C SER A 408 3.28 5.23 4.46
N ARG A 409 3.61 4.17 5.19
CA ARG A 409 2.96 3.78 6.45
C ARG A 409 3.96 3.24 7.46
N ASP A 410 3.53 3.16 8.72
CA ASP A 410 4.24 2.51 9.82
C ASP A 410 5.72 2.96 10.01
N PRO A 411 6.02 4.27 10.12
CA PRO A 411 5.11 5.43 10.13
C PRO A 411 4.96 6.08 8.75
N ASN A 412 3.92 6.90 8.57
CA ASN A 412 3.77 7.71 7.35
C ASN A 412 4.70 8.92 7.38
N LEU A 413 5.85 8.81 6.72
CA LEU A 413 6.87 9.86 6.65
C LEU A 413 6.49 11.02 5.72
N GLN A 414 5.52 10.82 4.82
CA GLN A 414 5.07 11.87 3.88
C GLN A 414 4.23 12.94 4.57
N ASN A 415 3.57 12.61 5.68
CA ASN A 415 2.70 13.51 6.42
C ASN A 415 3.46 14.41 7.42
N ILE A 416 4.79 14.29 7.53
CA ILE A 416 5.59 15.12 8.44
C ILE A 416 5.54 16.58 7.96
N PRO A 417 5.00 17.52 8.78
CA PRO A 417 4.79 18.90 8.37
C PRO A 417 6.05 19.58 7.83
N ILE A 418 5.88 20.45 6.84
CA ILE A 418 6.98 21.04 6.05
C ILE A 418 7.20 22.52 6.38
N ARG A 419 6.10 23.27 6.51
CA ARG A 419 6.11 24.74 6.38
C ARG A 419 6.26 25.46 7.72
N ASP A 420 5.71 24.90 8.77
CA ASP A 420 5.64 25.55 10.09
C ASP A 420 6.93 25.28 10.90
N GLU A 421 7.30 26.22 11.78
CA GLU A 421 8.53 26.13 12.59
C GLU A 421 8.58 24.84 13.41
N GLU A 422 7.46 24.46 14.00
CA GLU A 422 7.29 23.22 14.77
C GLU A 422 7.54 21.96 13.90
N GLY A 423 7.08 21.98 12.65
CA GLY A 423 7.38 20.91 11.69
C GLY A 423 8.85 20.83 11.32
N ARG A 424 9.54 21.98 11.24
CA ARG A 424 10.99 22.04 11.00
C ARG A 424 11.79 21.45 12.15
N LYS A 425 11.38 21.68 13.41
CA LYS A 425 12.02 21.07 14.58
C LYS A 425 11.97 19.54 14.51
N ILE A 426 10.82 18.97 14.12
CA ILE A 426 10.70 17.51 13.90
C ILE A 426 11.66 17.03 12.81
N ARG A 427 11.76 17.76 11.68
CA ARG A 427 12.67 17.40 10.58
C ARG A 427 14.14 17.51 10.95
N GLN A 428 14.51 18.44 11.83
CA GLN A 428 15.89 18.58 12.32
C GLN A 428 16.35 17.34 13.08
N ALA A 429 15.44 16.63 13.73
CA ALA A 429 15.76 15.35 14.36
C ALA A 429 16.10 14.24 13.36
N PHE A 430 15.73 14.36 12.08
CA PHE A 430 16.19 13.43 11.04
C PHE A 430 17.59 13.83 10.61
N THR A 431 18.58 13.05 11.02
CA THR A 431 20.00 13.40 10.90
C THR A 431 20.77 12.37 10.09
N ALA A 432 21.91 12.76 9.54
CA ALA A 432 22.86 11.80 8.98
C ALA A 432 23.65 11.15 10.12
N PRO A 433 23.94 9.84 10.06
CA PRO A 433 24.87 9.22 10.99
C PRO A 433 26.28 9.79 10.81
N ALA A 434 27.12 9.63 11.84
CA ALA A 434 28.48 10.16 11.86
C ALA A 434 29.28 9.78 10.59
N GLY A 435 29.94 10.77 9.98
CA GLY A 435 30.70 10.60 8.75
C GLY A 435 29.87 10.63 7.46
N ARG A 436 28.56 10.86 7.53
CA ARG A 436 27.68 11.06 6.37
C ARG A 436 27.03 12.46 6.38
N SER A 437 26.35 12.81 5.30
CA SER A 437 25.51 14.01 5.19
C SER A 437 24.20 13.66 4.51
N LEU A 438 23.11 14.32 4.91
CA LEU A 438 21.82 14.20 4.21
C LEU A 438 21.82 15.14 3.00
N ILE A 439 21.44 14.60 1.85
CA ILE A 439 21.28 15.35 0.61
C ILE A 439 19.81 15.29 0.24
N SER A 440 19.19 16.45 0.03
CA SER A 440 17.84 16.56 -0.48
C SER A 440 17.89 16.98 -1.95
N SER A 441 17.19 16.22 -2.81
CA SER A 441 17.00 16.53 -4.22
C SER A 441 15.50 16.52 -4.50
N ASP A 442 14.97 17.66 -4.93
CA ASP A 442 13.54 17.86 -5.16
C ASP A 442 13.29 18.35 -6.59
N TYR A 443 12.21 17.87 -7.21
CA TYR A 443 11.79 18.38 -8.51
C TYR A 443 10.97 19.65 -8.34
N SER A 444 11.58 20.79 -8.59
CA SER A 444 10.93 22.10 -8.48
C SER A 444 9.66 22.17 -9.34
N GLN A 445 8.51 22.22 -8.67
CA GLN A 445 7.19 22.43 -9.28
C GLN A 445 6.88 21.46 -10.44
N ILE A 446 7.27 20.19 -10.32
CA ILE A 446 7.14 19.20 -11.40
C ILE A 446 5.73 19.11 -11.99
N GLU A 447 4.70 19.26 -11.17
CA GLU A 447 3.30 19.22 -11.64
C GLU A 447 2.98 20.38 -12.60
N LEU A 448 3.48 21.59 -12.31
CA LEU A 448 3.31 22.74 -13.18
C LEU A 448 4.17 22.62 -14.45
N VAL A 449 5.35 22.01 -14.36
CA VAL A 449 6.18 21.69 -15.55
C VAL A 449 5.45 20.73 -16.47
N VAL A 450 4.86 19.67 -15.90
CA VAL A 450 4.05 18.70 -16.64
C VAL A 450 2.81 19.37 -17.24
N LEU A 451 2.13 20.26 -16.49
CA LEU A 451 0.99 21.03 -17.00
C LEU A 451 1.39 21.92 -18.18
N ALA A 452 2.49 22.65 -18.09
CA ALA A 452 3.01 23.48 -19.18
C ALA A 452 3.30 22.63 -20.42
N HIS A 453 3.90 21.45 -20.24
CA HIS A 453 4.15 20.51 -21.34
C HIS A 453 2.85 19.96 -21.94
N LEU A 454 1.86 19.56 -21.13
CA LEU A 454 0.63 18.96 -21.64
C LEU A 454 -0.29 19.99 -22.30
N SER A 455 -0.34 21.21 -21.77
CA SER A 455 -1.15 22.31 -22.32
C SER A 455 -0.54 22.95 -23.56
N GLN A 456 0.80 22.86 -23.71
CA GLN A 456 1.56 23.54 -24.77
C GLN A 456 1.37 25.07 -24.74
N ASP A 457 1.07 25.65 -23.58
CA ASP A 457 0.95 27.10 -23.42
C ASP A 457 2.34 27.76 -23.55
N GLU A 458 2.48 28.64 -24.54
CA GLU A 458 3.77 29.27 -24.86
C GLU A 458 4.29 30.15 -23.72
N ASN A 459 3.41 30.85 -22.99
CA ASN A 459 3.80 31.73 -21.90
C ASN A 459 4.30 30.92 -20.70
N LEU A 460 3.59 29.84 -20.33
CA LEU A 460 4.03 28.94 -19.26
C LEU A 460 5.34 28.25 -19.59
N MET A 461 5.49 27.75 -20.83
CA MET A 461 6.75 27.14 -21.26
C MET A 461 7.92 28.13 -21.24
N GLU A 462 7.72 29.38 -21.66
CA GLU A 462 8.77 30.40 -21.64
C GLU A 462 9.10 30.85 -20.21
N ALA A 463 8.12 30.95 -19.32
CA ALA A 463 8.36 31.24 -17.90
C ALA A 463 9.33 30.21 -17.28
N PHE A 464 9.09 28.91 -17.51
CA PHE A 464 9.99 27.86 -17.04
C PHE A 464 11.37 27.90 -17.71
N ARG A 465 11.46 28.16 -19.02
CA ARG A 465 12.76 28.22 -19.74
C ARG A 465 13.61 29.40 -19.32
N SER A 466 12.98 30.53 -19.02
CA SER A 466 13.66 31.75 -18.58
C SER A 466 13.99 31.74 -17.08
N GLY A 467 13.45 30.79 -16.31
CA GLY A 467 13.63 30.72 -14.85
C GLY A 467 12.84 31.79 -14.09
N ALA A 468 11.80 32.36 -14.72
CA ALA A 468 10.89 33.29 -14.06
C ALA A 468 10.05 32.56 -12.99
N ASP A 469 9.68 33.27 -11.93
CA ASP A 469 8.65 32.79 -11.02
C ASP A 469 7.30 32.81 -11.74
N ILE A 470 6.52 31.75 -11.56
CA ILE A 470 5.25 31.50 -12.26
C ILE A 470 4.07 32.02 -11.43
N HIS A 471 4.29 32.22 -10.14
CA HIS A 471 3.40 32.93 -9.23
C HIS A 471 3.65 34.45 -9.32
#